data_AF-A0A645JGL1-F1
#
_entry.id   AF-A0A645JGL1-F1
#
_cell.length_a   1.000
_cell.length_b   1.000
_cell.length_c   1.000
_cell.angle_alpha   90.00
_cell.angle_beta   90.00
_cell.angle_gamma   90.00
#
_symmetry.space_group_name_H-M   'P 1'
#
loop_
_entity.id
_entity.type
_entity.pdbx_description
1 polymer ?
#
loop_
_entity_poly.entity_id
_entity_poly.type
_entity_poly.pdbx_seq_one_letter_code
_entity_poly.pdbx_strand_id
1 'polypeptide(L)'
;MAQGAIAALTAQGYNNGDAAKTIPVIGVDATAAAQDLISKGFMLGSVLQDAEGMAKALYETGMNLAAGKGAVDGTSYKFDDSGVAVRIPYQEYIKK
;
A
#
# COMPACT_ATOMS: atom_id res chain seq x y z
N MET A 1 2.76 -5.72 -9.66
CA MET A 1 1.82 -6.51 -10.50
C MET A 1 0.82 -5.63 -11.25
N ALA A 2 0.02 -4.80 -10.57
CA ALA A 2 -1.03 -3.97 -11.20
C ALA A 2 -0.52 -3.09 -12.36
N GLN A 3 0.64 -2.44 -12.20
CA GLN A 3 1.25 -1.64 -13.27
C GLN A 3 1.58 -2.45 -14.55
N GLY A 4 1.98 -3.73 -14.38
CA GLY A 4 2.21 -4.62 -15.51
C GLY A 4 0.91 -5.00 -16.23
N ALA A 5 -0.17 -5.20 -15.48
CA ALA A 5 -1.50 -5.40 -16.06
C ALA A 5 -1.97 -4.16 -16.82
N ILE A 6 -1.79 -2.96 -16.27
CA ILE A 6 -2.08 -1.70 -16.97
C ILE A 6 -1.25 -1.61 -18.26
N ALA A 7 0.05 -1.85 -18.21
CA ALA A 7 0.90 -1.81 -19.40
C ALA A 7 0.43 -2.79 -20.50
N ALA A 8 0.04 -4.01 -20.12
CA ALA A 8 -0.50 -5.00 -21.05
C ALA A 8 -1.84 -4.57 -21.65
N LEU A 9 -2.76 -4.03 -20.83
CA LEU A 9 -4.06 -3.52 -21.28
C LEU A 9 -3.91 -2.33 -22.22
N THR A 10 -3.05 -1.38 -21.89
CA THR A 10 -2.72 -0.22 -22.74
C THR A 10 -2.14 -0.66 -24.08
N ALA A 11 -1.29 -1.68 -24.11
CA ALA A 11 -0.77 -2.25 -25.35
C ALA A 11 -1.87 -2.88 -26.23
N GLN A 12 -2.99 -3.30 -25.64
CA GLN A 12 -4.18 -3.81 -26.34
C GLN A 12 -5.25 -2.73 -26.60
N GLY A 13 -4.96 -1.46 -26.30
CA GLY A 13 -5.87 -0.34 -26.53
C GLY A 13 -6.94 -0.14 -25.45
N TYR A 14 -6.78 -0.77 -24.28
CA TYR A 14 -7.61 -0.56 -23.09
C TYR A 14 -6.91 0.35 -22.07
N ASN A 15 -7.65 0.90 -21.10
CA ASN A 15 -7.09 1.64 -19.97
C ASN A 15 -6.18 2.81 -20.38
N ASN A 16 -6.55 3.52 -21.45
CA ASN A 16 -5.83 4.66 -22.03
C ASN A 16 -6.58 5.99 -21.86
N GLY A 17 -7.56 6.04 -20.95
CA GLY A 17 -8.38 7.22 -20.66
C GLY A 17 -9.78 7.18 -21.25
N ASP A 18 -10.08 6.21 -22.13
CA ASP A 18 -11.44 5.96 -22.62
C ASP A 18 -12.24 5.09 -21.63
N ALA A 19 -13.30 5.66 -21.06
CA ALA A 19 -14.18 4.97 -20.11
C ALA A 19 -14.87 3.74 -20.72
N ALA A 20 -15.15 3.73 -22.03
CA ALA A 20 -15.75 2.59 -22.71
C ALA A 20 -14.76 1.43 -22.93
N LYS A 21 -13.45 1.72 -22.87
CA LYS A 21 -12.37 0.74 -23.02
C LYS A 21 -11.54 0.62 -21.75
N THR A 22 -12.19 0.59 -20.60
CA THR A 22 -11.52 0.44 -19.30
C THR A 22 -11.84 -0.93 -18.68
N ILE A 23 -10.80 -1.70 -18.37
CA ILE A 23 -10.90 -2.91 -17.54
C ILE A 23 -10.47 -2.54 -16.11
N PRO A 24 -11.29 -2.76 -15.07
CA PRO A 24 -10.93 -2.46 -13.70
C PRO A 24 -9.65 -3.17 -13.26
N VAL A 25 -8.64 -2.40 -12.86
CA VAL A 25 -7.42 -2.91 -12.24
C VAL A 25 -7.26 -2.26 -10.87
N ILE A 26 -7.11 -3.09 -9.85
CA ILE A 26 -6.92 -2.68 -8.46
C ILE A 26 -5.57 -3.25 -7.98
N GLY A 27 -4.77 -2.41 -7.32
CA GLY A 27 -3.47 -2.78 -6.78
C GLY A 27 -3.39 -2.68 -5.25
N VAL A 28 -2.25 -3.04 -4.70
CA VAL A 28 -1.88 -2.80 -3.30
C VAL A 28 -0.62 -1.94 -3.28
N ASP A 29 -0.39 -1.23 -2.18
CA ASP A 29 0.73 -0.33 -1.85
C ASP A 29 0.47 1.15 -2.14
N ALA A 30 -0.39 1.46 -3.12
CA ALA A 30 -0.56 2.82 -3.64
C ALA A 30 0.79 3.53 -3.87
N THR A 31 1.74 2.86 -4.53
CA THR A 31 3.03 3.46 -4.90
C THR A 31 2.85 4.72 -5.73
N ALA A 32 3.83 5.62 -5.75
CA ALA A 32 3.76 6.86 -6.54
C ALA A 32 3.36 6.62 -8.01
N ALA A 33 3.84 5.52 -8.61
CA ALA A 33 3.48 5.14 -9.97
C ALA A 33 2.03 4.62 -10.08
N ALA A 34 1.53 3.88 -9.08
CA ALA A 34 0.12 3.49 -9.04
C ALA A 34 -0.79 4.73 -8.87
N GLN A 35 -0.40 5.68 -8.01
CA GLN A 35 -1.14 6.94 -7.81
C GLN A 35 -1.23 7.76 -9.11
N ASP A 36 -0.14 7.85 -9.88
CA ASP A 36 -0.13 8.51 -11.18
C ASP A 36 -1.12 7.85 -12.16
N LEU A 37 -1.10 6.51 -12.27
CA LEU A 37 -2.03 5.76 -13.12
C LEU A 37 -3.50 5.93 -12.70
N ILE A 38 -3.77 5.99 -11.39
CA ILE A 38 -5.10 6.25 -10.84
C ILE A 38 -5.56 7.67 -11.17
N SER A 39 -4.68 8.68 -11.01
CA SER A 39 -5.02 10.07 -11.31
C SER A 39 -5.36 10.27 -12.80
N LYS A 40 -4.64 9.58 -13.69
CA LYS A 40 -4.90 9.52 -15.14
C LYS A 40 -6.16 8.72 -15.52
N GLY A 41 -6.77 8.01 -14.58
CA GLY A 41 -7.93 7.15 -14.81
C GLY A 41 -7.60 5.85 -15.55
N PHE A 42 -6.32 5.47 -15.60
CA PHE A 42 -5.89 4.23 -16.27
C PHE A 42 -6.05 3.04 -15.33
N MET A 43 -5.96 3.27 -14.02
CA MET A 43 -6.17 2.26 -12.98
C MET A 43 -7.32 2.70 -12.07
N LEU A 44 -8.12 1.74 -11.57
CA LEU A 44 -9.32 2.06 -10.79
C LEU A 44 -8.97 2.55 -9.38
N GLY A 45 -8.01 1.88 -8.73
CA GLY A 45 -7.66 2.21 -7.36
C GLY A 45 -6.55 1.32 -6.80
N SER A 46 -6.13 1.64 -5.59
CA SER A 46 -5.19 0.83 -4.81
C SER A 46 -5.52 0.89 -3.32
N VAL A 47 -4.87 0.05 -2.53
CA VAL A 47 -4.88 0.13 -1.07
C VAL A 47 -3.53 0.69 -0.62
N LEU A 48 -3.54 1.88 -0.03
CA LEU A 48 -2.36 2.53 0.54
C LEU A 48 -1.84 1.70 1.71
N GLN A 49 -0.57 1.34 1.60
CA GLN A 49 0.20 0.73 2.66
C GLN A 49 1.22 1.77 3.16
N ASP A 50 1.10 2.17 4.43
CA ASP A 50 1.96 3.20 5.03
C ASP A 50 3.39 2.69 5.24
N ALA A 51 4.22 2.84 4.21
CA ALA A 51 5.61 2.39 4.21
C ALA A 51 6.44 3.09 5.30
N GLU A 52 6.19 4.38 5.56
CA GLU A 52 6.92 5.15 6.57
C GLU A 52 6.54 4.70 7.98
N GLY A 53 5.24 4.57 8.26
CA GLY A 53 4.73 4.06 9.52
C GLY A 53 5.22 2.64 9.83
N MET A 54 5.24 1.76 8.82
CA MET A 54 5.80 0.41 8.97
C MET A 54 7.30 0.41 9.23
N ALA A 55 8.08 1.22 8.50
CA ALA A 55 9.52 1.31 8.70
C ALA A 55 9.88 1.83 10.09
N LYS A 56 9.15 2.85 10.57
CA LYS A 56 9.30 3.40 11.92
C LYS A 56 8.97 2.36 12.98
N ALA A 57 7.84 1.65 12.84
CA ALA A 57 7.44 0.60 13.77
C ALA A 57 8.47 -0.52 13.83
N LEU A 58 8.98 -0.97 12.67
CA LEU A 58 10.02 -1.99 12.60
C LEU A 58 11.31 -1.55 13.30
N TYR A 59 11.73 -0.30 13.07
CA TYR A 59 12.95 0.24 13.68
C TYR A 59 12.81 0.35 15.21
N GLU A 60 11.76 1.00 15.69
CA GLU A 60 11.54 1.20 17.13
C GLU A 60 11.41 -0.12 17.87
N THR A 61 10.63 -1.07 17.32
CA THR A 61 10.47 -2.39 17.95
C THR A 61 11.73 -3.25 17.89
N GLY A 62 12.46 -3.21 16.77
CA GLY A 62 13.74 -3.90 16.63
C GLY A 62 14.80 -3.36 17.61
N MET A 63 14.87 -2.04 17.77
CA MET A 63 15.82 -1.41 18.72
C MET A 63 15.49 -1.73 20.18
N ASN A 64 14.21 -1.81 20.53
CA ASN A 64 13.80 -2.26 21.87
C ASN A 64 14.25 -3.69 22.16
N LEU A 65 14.03 -4.62 21.22
CA LEU A 65 14.47 -6.00 21.36
C LEU A 65 15.99 -6.12 21.43
N ALA A 66 16.73 -5.37 20.60
CA ALA A 66 18.19 -5.33 20.65
C ALA A 66 18.73 -4.81 22.00
N ALA A 67 17.97 -3.96 22.68
CA ALA A 67 18.27 -3.46 24.02
C ALA A 67 17.76 -4.36 25.16
N GLY A 68 17.19 -5.54 24.85
CA GLY A 68 16.66 -6.48 25.85
C GLY A 68 15.32 -6.06 26.49
N LYS A 69 14.59 -5.13 25.86
CA LYS A 69 13.28 -4.65 26.32
C LYS A 69 12.14 -5.41 25.63
N GLY A 70 10.90 -5.20 26.08
CA GLY A 70 9.71 -5.63 25.35
C GLY A 70 9.60 -4.90 24.00
N ALA A 71 9.14 -5.59 22.96
CA ALA A 71 9.18 -5.05 21.59
C ALA A 71 8.49 -3.69 21.45
N VAL A 72 7.35 -3.49 22.11
CA VAL A 72 6.56 -2.24 22.01
C VAL A 72 6.82 -1.26 23.16
N ASP A 73 7.80 -1.52 24.02
CA ASP A 73 8.07 -0.70 25.21
C ASP A 73 8.36 0.77 24.84
N GLY A 74 7.65 1.70 25.48
CA GLY A 74 7.81 3.13 25.23
C GLY A 74 7.30 3.60 23.85
N THR A 75 6.59 2.75 23.11
CA THR A 75 5.95 3.10 21.83
C THR A 75 4.43 3.24 21.99
N SER A 76 3.75 3.74 20.97
CA SER A 76 2.28 3.75 20.92
C SER A 76 1.68 2.46 20.33
N TYR A 77 2.52 1.54 19.85
CA TYR A 77 2.08 0.32 19.20
C TYR A 77 1.47 -0.67 20.19
N LYS A 78 0.59 -1.52 19.67
CA LYS A 78 -0.01 -2.63 20.39
C LYS A 78 0.11 -3.88 19.55
N PHE A 79 0.28 -5.01 20.22
CA PHE A 79 0.09 -6.29 19.59
C PHE A 79 -1.39 -6.48 19.24
N ASP A 80 -1.65 -7.18 18.13
CA ASP A 80 -2.96 -7.72 17.83
C ASP A 80 -3.30 -8.91 18.75
N ASP A 81 -4.48 -9.49 18.54
CA ASP A 81 -4.99 -10.58 19.39
C ASP A 81 -4.10 -11.84 19.40
N SER A 82 -3.18 -11.97 18.42
CA SER A 82 -2.21 -13.06 18.40
C SER A 82 -1.04 -12.85 19.37
N GLY A 83 -0.84 -11.61 19.84
CA GLY A 83 0.27 -11.25 20.71
C GLY A 83 1.62 -11.14 19.99
N VAL A 84 1.69 -11.34 18.67
CA VAL A 84 2.97 -11.39 17.94
C VAL A 84 3.11 -10.37 16.81
N ALA A 85 2.05 -9.64 16.45
CA ALA A 85 2.10 -8.69 15.34
C ALA A 85 1.61 -7.29 15.73
N VAL A 86 2.31 -6.26 15.26
CA VAL A 86 1.83 -4.87 15.24
C VAL A 86 1.16 -4.62 13.89
N ARG A 87 -0.06 -4.08 13.89
CA ARG A 87 -0.84 -3.82 12.66
C ARG A 87 -0.87 -2.32 12.36
N ILE A 88 -0.31 -1.95 11.21
CA ILE A 88 -0.43 -0.60 10.66
C ILE A 88 -1.67 -0.57 9.73
N PRO A 89 -2.63 0.35 9.94
CA PRO A 89 -3.85 0.39 9.15
C PRO A 89 -3.60 0.69 7.67
N TYR A 90 -4.31 -0.03 6.81
CA TYR A 90 -4.40 0.28 5.38
C TYR A 90 -5.43 1.37 5.13
N GLN A 91 -5.30 2.07 4.01
CA GLN A 91 -6.28 3.09 3.57
C GLN A 91 -6.65 2.86 2.11
N GLU A 92 -7.89 3.15 1.76
CA GLU A 92 -8.29 3.17 0.34
C GLU A 92 -7.58 4.31 -0.40
N TYR A 93 -7.16 4.05 -1.63
CA TYR A 93 -6.63 5.05 -2.54
C TYR A 93 -7.35 4.99 -3.89
N ILE A 94 -8.25 5.93 -4.12
CA ILE A 94 -9.00 6.11 -5.36
C ILE A 94 -8.86 7.54 -5.86
N LYS A 95 -9.17 7.77 -7.13
CA LYS A 95 -9.26 9.13 -7.69
C LYS A 95 -10.39 9.88 -6.97
N LYS A 96 -10.09 11.06 -6.44
CA LYS A 96 -11.06 11.96 -5.81
C LYS A 96 -11.92 12.68 -6.83
#